data_AF-A0A846SVB1-F1
#
_entry.id   AF-A0A846SVB1-F1
#
_cell.length_a   1.000
_cell.length_b   1.000
_cell.length_c   1.000
_cell.angle_alpha   90.00
_cell.angle_beta   90.00
_cell.angle_gamma   90.00
#
_symmetry.space_group_name_H-M   'P 1'
#
loop_
_entity.id
_entity.type
_entity.pdbx_description
1 polymer ?
#
loop_
_entity_poly.entity_id
_entity_poly.type
_entity_poly.pdbx_seq_one_letter_code
_entity_poly.pdbx_strand_id
1 'polypeptide(L)' 'MIILDTNVISESLRPRCSDAVTAWLDAQAAESLYLTAINAAELWAGVAVM' A
#
# COMPACT_ATOMS: atom_id res chain seq x y z
N MET A 1 -2.11 14.54 3.02
CA MET A 1 -1.51 13.78 4.14
C MET A 1 -2.43 12.62 4.43
N ILE A 2 -2.11 11.46 3.86
CA ILE A 2 -2.89 10.22 3.97
C ILE A 2 -1.92 9.15 4.43
N ILE A 3 -2.25 8.45 5.52
CA ILE A 3 -1.48 7.31 5.99
C ILE A 3 -2.12 6.07 5.38
N LEU A 4 -1.32 5.31 4.62
CA LEU A 4 -1.76 4.07 4.00
C LEU A 4 -1.65 2.92 4.99
N ASP A 5 -2.73 2.14 5.07
CA ASP A 5 -2.70 0.83 5.70
C ASP A 5 -2.01 -0.19 4.77
N THR A 6 -1.46 -1.25 5.35
CA THR A 6 -0.70 -2.28 4.64
C THR A 6 -1.56 -3.00 3.59
N ASN A 7 -2.86 -3.19 3.86
CA ASN A 7 -3.77 -3.80 2.89
C ASN A 7 -3.89 -2.98 1.59
N VAL A 8 -3.98 -1.65 1.67
CA VAL A 8 -4.14 -0.75 0.52
C VAL A 8 -2.88 -0.76 -0.33
N ILE A 9 -1.70 -0.60 0.28
CA ILE A 9 -0.44 -0.60 -0.46
C ILE A 9 -0.11 -2.00 -1.02
N SER A 10 -0.39 -3.07 -0.27
CA SER A 10 -0.18 -4.45 -0.73
C SER A 10 -1.11 -4.86 -1.88
N GLU A 11 -2.25 -4.17 -2.06
CA GLU A 11 -3.20 -4.46 -3.15
C GLU A 11 -2.51 -4.34 -4.51
N SER A 12 -1.62 -3.35 -4.68
CA SER A 12 -0.85 -3.13 -5.91
C SER A 12 0.08 -4.29 -6.31
N LEU A 13 0.41 -5.16 -5.34
CA LEU A 13 1.29 -6.31 -5.53
C LEU A 13 0.52 -7.61 -5.81
N ARG A 14 -0.81 -7.59 -5.77
CA ARG A 14 -1.63 -8.79 -5.99
C ARG A 14 -1.75 -9.12 -7.48
N PRO A 15 -1.82 -10.41 -7.87
CA PRO A 15 -2.06 -10.80 -9.26
C PRO A 15 -3.38 -10.25 -9.85
N ARG A 16 -4.37 -9.97 -8.98
CA ARG A 16 -5.64 -9.37 -9.36
C ARG A 16 -6.01 -8.30 -8.33
N CYS A 17 -5.64 -7.06 -8.63
CA CYS A 17 -5.92 -5.89 -7.81
C CYS A 17 -7.37 -5.44 -7.97
N SER A 18 -7.91 -4.75 -6.96
CA SER A 18 -9.15 -3.99 -7.08
C SER A 18 -8.95 -2.70 -7.90
N ASP A 19 -9.67 -2.58 -9.02
CA ASP A 19 -9.63 -1.37 -9.87
C ASP A 19 -9.96 -0.08 -9.10
N ALA A 20 -10.87 -0.16 -8.12
CA ALA A 20 -11.25 0.98 -7.30
C ALA A 20 -10.10 1.46 -6.40
N VAL A 21 -9.31 0.52 -5.86
CA VAL A 21 -8.16 0.85 -5.00
C VAL A 21 -7.03 1.45 -5.86
N THR A 22 -6.77 0.86 -7.03
CA THR A 22 -5.77 1.38 -7.98
C THR A 22 -6.12 2.80 -8.42
N ALA A 23 -7.36 3.02 -8.89
CA ALA A 23 -7.80 4.34 -9.34
C ALA A 23 -7.76 5.39 -8.21
N TRP A 24 -8.05 4.99 -6.97
CA TRP A 24 -7.96 5.90 -5.83
C TRP A 24 -6.50 6.26 -5.48
N LEU A 25 -5.58 5.28 -5.54
CA LEU A 25 -4.15 5.50 -5.32
C LEU A 25 -3.56 6.42 -6.39
N ASP A 26 -3.87 6.17 -7.67
CA ASP A 26 -3.40 6.96 -8.82
C ASP A 26 -3.89 8.42 -8.79
N ALA A 27 -5.00 8.69 -8.10
CA ALA A 27 -5.54 10.03 -7.93
C ALA A 27 -4.82 10.87 -6.86
N GLN A 28 -3.91 10.28 -6.07
CA GLN A 28 -3.19 11.00 -5.01
C GLN A 28 -1.79 11.42 -5.48
N ALA A 29 -1.34 12.59 -5.03
CA ALA A 29 0.07 12.96 -5.17
C ALA A 29 0.94 12.08 -4.26
N ALA A 30 2.07 11.57 -4.75
CA ALA A 30 2.92 10.65 -4.00
C ALA A 30 3.45 11.24 -2.68
N GLU A 31 3.77 12.53 -2.66
CA GLU A 31 4.24 13.27 -1.49
C GLU A 31 3.15 13.46 -0.41
N SER A 32 1.90 13.15 -0.76
CA SER A 32 0.77 13.20 0.14
C SER A 32 0.47 11.86 0.81
N LEU A 33 1.13 10.77 0.38
CA LEU A 33 0.97 9.40 0.86
C LEU A 33 2.13 9.02 1.80
N TYR A 34 1.79 8.44 2.95
CA TYR A 34 2.74 8.12 4.00
C TYR A 34 2.53 6.69 4.49
N LEU A 35 3.61 6.07 4.95
CA LEU A 35 3.58 4.80 5.69
C LEU A 35 4.07 5.04 7.11
N THR A 36 3.46 4.36 8.07
CA THR A 36 4.05 4.28 9.41
C THR A 36 5.21 3.28 9.41
N ALA A 37 6.09 3.37 10.41
CA ALA A 37 7.13 2.37 10.63
C ALA A 37 6.54 0.95 10.82
N ILE A 38 5.32 0.85 11.38
CA ILE A 38 4.63 -0.43 11.55
C ILE A 38 4.17 -0.99 10.21
N ASN A 39 3.53 -0.19 9.35
CA ASN A 39 3.10 -0.66 8.02
C ASN A 39 4.30 -1.08 7.16
N ALA A 40 5.43 -0.35 7.25
CA ALA A 40 6.65 -0.75 6.59
C ALA A 40 7.17 -2.10 7.13
N ALA A 41 7.17 -2.32 8.44
CA ALA A 41 7.58 -3.59 9.05
C ALA A 41 6.70 -4.76 8.61
N GLU A 42 5.38 -4.56 8.49
CA GLU A 42 4.46 -5.59 7.98
C GLU A 42 4.75 -5.96 6.52
N LEU A 43 5.04 -4.97 5.66
CA LEU A 43 5.45 -5.24 4.27
C LEU A 43 6.73 -6.07 4.20
N TRP A 44 7.76 -5.69 4.96
CA TRP A 44 9.01 -6.45 5.03
C TRP A 44 8.80 -7.87 5.54
N ALA A 45 7.99 -8.03 6.59
CA ALA A 45 7.64 -9.34 7.12
C ALA A 45 6.90 -10.19 6.08
N GLY A 46 5.97 -9.62 5.32
CA GLY A 46 5.26 -10.31 4.25
C GLY A 46 6.19 -10.82 3.15
N VAL A 47 7.19 -10.03 2.74
CA VAL A 47 8.21 -10.46 1.76
C VAL A 47 9.11 -11.56 2.33
N ALA A 48 9.51 -11.46 3.61
CA ALA A 48 10.43 -12.41 4.23
C ALA A 48 9.83 -13.82 4.47
N VAL A 49 8.50 -13.94 4.49
CA VAL A 49 7.79 -15.18 4.82
C VAL A 49 7.14 -15.84 3.57
N MET A 50 7.22 -15.21 2.39
CA MET A 50 6.87 -15.82 1.09
C MET A 50 7.90 -16.85 0.63
#